data_AF-A0A7V4UBN3-F1
#
_entry.id   AF-A0A7V4UBN3-F1
#
_cell.length_a   1.000
_cell.length_b   1.000
_cell.length_c   1.000
_cell.angle_alpha   90.00
_cell.angle_beta   90.00
_cell.angle_gamma   90.00
#
_symmetry.space_group_name_H-M   'P 1'
#
loop_
_entity.id
_entity.type
_entity.pdbx_description
1 polymer ?
#
loop_
_entity_poly.entity_id
_entity_poly.type
_entity_poly.pdbx_seq_one_letter_code
_entity_poly.pdbx_strand_id
1 'polypeptide(L)'
;MIDPPSSRPRLQDRDERSSLDVEQARYLRRRVQFWRSVAGALLLGIVLVIVVVAERQSTLGSRCRVALEHYGRIAAQLRLEEAEPATLRLRWQYLDPAPQGFLPAHYQILFNNWTAATQDAEAIPLAVCSEPHGTLTGTGRNVLFRQGQRLEARWVDEGPGSELALHGAAAERSLLADR
;
A
#
# COMPACT_ATOMS: atom_id res chain seq x y z
N MET A 1 -20.95 -45.95 -86.29
CA MET A 1 -20.81 -46.26 -84.85
C MET A 1 -19.72 -45.35 -84.32
N ILE A 2 -20.08 -44.31 -83.58
CA ILE A 2 -19.14 -43.35 -82.98
C ILE A 2 -19.50 -43.33 -81.49
N ASP A 3 -18.60 -43.83 -80.65
CA ASP A 3 -18.74 -43.77 -79.20
C ASP A 3 -18.54 -42.33 -78.71
N PRO A 4 -19.36 -41.82 -77.77
CA PRO A 4 -19.11 -40.53 -77.15
C PRO A 4 -18.03 -40.65 -76.05
N PRO A 5 -17.13 -39.66 -75.90
CA PRO A 5 -16.19 -39.63 -74.79
C PRO A 5 -16.94 -39.38 -73.47
N SER A 6 -16.83 -40.33 -72.56
CA SER A 6 -17.27 -40.23 -71.18
C SER A 6 -16.46 -39.18 -70.41
N SER A 7 -17.02 -37.98 -70.29
CA SER A 7 -16.55 -36.95 -69.37
C SER A 7 -17.06 -37.26 -67.95
N ARG A 8 -16.30 -38.06 -67.20
CA ARG A 8 -16.52 -38.23 -65.75
C ARG A 8 -15.98 -37.02 -64.97
N PRO A 9 -16.66 -36.62 -63.88
CA PRO A 9 -16.50 -35.30 -63.27
C PRO A 9 -15.33 -35.23 -62.29
N ARG A 10 -14.79 -34.01 -62.13
CA ARG A 10 -13.79 -33.59 -61.14
C ARG A 10 -14.22 -33.98 -59.71
N LEU A 11 -13.77 -35.14 -59.23
CA LEU A 11 -13.92 -35.57 -57.82
C LEU A 11 -12.72 -35.20 -56.96
N GLN A 12 -11.62 -34.73 -57.57
CA GLN A 12 -10.35 -34.45 -56.89
C GLN A 12 -10.36 -33.15 -56.06
N ASP A 13 -11.19 -32.18 -56.45
CA ASP A 13 -11.22 -30.82 -55.88
C ASP A 13 -11.91 -30.75 -54.49
N ARG A 14 -12.73 -31.75 -54.12
CA ARG A 14 -13.51 -31.74 -52.87
C ARG A 14 -12.73 -32.27 -51.67
N ASP A 15 -11.91 -33.29 -51.87
CA ASP A 15 -11.10 -33.89 -50.80
C ASP A 15 -9.87 -33.02 -50.45
N GLU A 16 -9.31 -32.29 -51.43
CA GLU A 16 -8.25 -31.32 -51.19
C GLU A 16 -8.71 -30.15 -50.31
N ARG A 17 -9.89 -29.57 -50.58
CA ARG A 17 -10.47 -28.49 -49.76
C ARG A 17 -10.80 -28.94 -48.34
N SER A 18 -11.35 -30.14 -48.19
CA SER A 18 -11.60 -30.79 -46.89
C SER A 18 -10.30 -30.98 -46.09
N SER A 19 -9.23 -31.44 -46.74
CA SER A 19 -7.92 -31.63 -46.08
C SER A 19 -7.28 -30.30 -45.66
N LEU A 20 -7.37 -29.26 -46.49
CA LEU A 20 -6.89 -27.91 -46.20
C LEU A 20 -7.65 -27.27 -45.03
N ASP A 21 -8.96 -27.48 -44.93
CA ASP A 21 -9.79 -26.99 -43.82
C ASP A 21 -9.44 -27.67 -42.49
N VAL A 22 -9.15 -28.98 -42.51
CA VAL A 22 -8.72 -29.72 -41.32
C VAL A 22 -7.34 -29.27 -40.84
N GLU A 23 -6.40 -29.01 -41.74
CA GLU A 23 -5.07 -28.51 -41.38
C GLU A 23 -5.10 -27.07 -40.87
N GLN A 24 -5.89 -26.20 -41.51
CA GLN A 24 -6.13 -24.83 -41.02
C GLN A 24 -6.77 -24.84 -39.63
N ALA A 25 -7.75 -25.72 -39.38
CA ALA A 25 -8.37 -25.85 -38.06
C ALA A 25 -7.35 -26.32 -36.99
N ARG A 26 -6.45 -27.26 -37.32
CA ARG A 26 -5.37 -27.69 -36.40
C ARG A 26 -4.33 -26.59 -36.16
N TYR A 27 -4.00 -25.81 -37.18
CA TYR A 27 -3.09 -24.67 -37.07
C TYR A 27 -3.68 -23.58 -36.17
N LEU A 28 -4.94 -23.21 -36.39
CA LEU A 28 -5.66 -22.24 -35.55
C LEU A 28 -5.76 -22.70 -34.10
N ARG A 29 -6.07 -23.99 -33.84
CA ARG A 29 -6.09 -24.53 -32.47
C ARG A 29 -4.74 -24.43 -31.77
N ARG A 30 -3.64 -24.78 -32.45
CA ARG A 30 -2.28 -24.65 -31.88
C ARG A 30 -1.94 -23.18 -31.58
N ARG A 31 -2.32 -22.27 -32.46
CA ARG A 31 -2.10 -20.83 -32.27
C ARG A 31 -2.92 -20.28 -31.10
N VAL A 32 -4.18 -20.69 -30.96
CA VAL A 32 -5.03 -20.33 -29.81
C VAL A 32 -4.46 -20.89 -28.51
N GLN A 33 -4.02 -22.15 -28.49
CA GLN A 33 -3.39 -22.75 -27.31
C GLN A 33 -2.09 -22.04 -26.92
N PHE A 34 -1.26 -21.69 -27.91
CA PHE A 34 -0.06 -20.89 -27.70
C PHE A 34 -0.41 -19.53 -27.07
N TRP A 35 -1.31 -18.75 -27.67
CA TRP A 35 -1.73 -17.47 -27.11
C TRP A 35 -2.38 -17.60 -25.73
N ARG A 36 -3.10 -18.68 -25.46
CA ARG A 36 -3.66 -18.98 -24.13
C ARG A 36 -2.56 -19.24 -23.11
N SER A 37 -1.51 -19.98 -23.48
CA SER A 37 -0.35 -20.21 -22.59
C SER A 37 0.44 -18.93 -22.34
N VAL A 38 0.65 -18.10 -23.37
CA VAL A 38 1.32 -16.79 -23.25
C VAL A 38 0.49 -15.85 -22.37
N ALA A 39 -0.82 -15.76 -22.60
CA ALA A 39 -1.71 -14.99 -21.74
C ALA A 39 -1.69 -15.48 -20.29
N GLY A 40 -1.70 -16.80 -20.08
CA GLY A 40 -1.58 -17.39 -18.75
C GLY A 40 -0.26 -17.04 -18.05
N ALA A 41 0.86 -17.14 -18.77
CA ALA A 41 2.18 -16.77 -18.23
C ALA A 41 2.28 -15.27 -17.92
N LEU A 42 1.72 -14.41 -18.78
CA LEU A 42 1.67 -12.96 -18.55
C LEU A 42 0.82 -12.62 -17.33
N LEU A 43 -0.36 -13.22 -17.20
CA LEU A 43 -1.24 -13.02 -16.04
C LEU A 43 -0.55 -13.48 -14.75
N LEU A 44 0.11 -14.64 -14.77
CA LEU A 44 0.87 -15.11 -13.62
C LEU A 44 2.00 -14.14 -13.25
N GLY A 45 2.72 -13.62 -14.25
CA GLY A 45 3.76 -12.62 -14.04
C GLY A 45 3.22 -11.34 -13.39
N ILE A 46 2.09 -10.82 -13.89
CA ILE A 46 1.42 -9.64 -13.33
C ILE A 46 1.01 -9.90 -11.87
N VAL A 47 0.39 -11.04 -11.59
CA VAL A 47 -0.02 -11.41 -10.22
C VAL A 47 1.19 -11.47 -9.29
N LEU A 48 2.31 -12.05 -9.73
CA LEU A 48 3.52 -12.15 -8.92
C LEU A 48 4.10 -10.76 -8.61
N VAL A 49 4.13 -9.86 -9.60
CA VAL A 49 4.56 -8.46 -9.38
C VAL A 49 3.66 -7.76 -8.35
N ILE A 50 2.33 -7.92 -8.45
CA ILE A 50 1.38 -7.33 -7.50
C ILE A 50 1.66 -7.85 -6.08
N VAL A 51 1.85 -9.16 -5.91
CA VAL A 51 2.14 -9.78 -4.60
C VAL A 51 3.42 -9.22 -4.00
N VAL A 52 4.51 -9.16 -4.78
CA VAL A 52 5.81 -8.64 -4.30
C VAL A 52 5.71 -7.16 -3.90
N VAL A 53 5.00 -6.35 -4.70
CA VAL A 53 4.80 -4.94 -4.39
C VAL A 53 3.98 -4.76 -3.11
N ALA A 54 2.89 -5.52 -2.96
CA ALA A 54 2.03 -5.48 -1.78
C ALA A 54 2.79 -5.91 -0.50
N GLU A 55 3.57 -6.98 -0.57
CA GLU A 55 4.38 -7.46 0.55
C GLU A 55 5.45 -6.45 0.97
N ARG A 56 6.11 -5.81 -0.01
CA ARG A 56 7.09 -4.77 0.25
C ARG A 56 6.47 -3.55 0.92
N GLN A 57 5.30 -3.10 0.47
CA GLN A 57 4.60 -1.98 1.07
C GLN A 57 4.15 -2.28 2.51
N SER A 58 3.58 -3.46 2.75
CA SER A 58 3.22 -3.93 4.10
C SER A 58 4.44 -3.98 5.03
N THR A 59 5.57 -4.48 4.54
CA THR A 59 6.83 -4.56 5.30
C THR A 59 7.33 -3.16 5.68
N LEU A 60 7.29 -2.19 4.76
CA LEU A 60 7.67 -0.80 5.05
C LEU A 60 6.75 -0.18 6.11
N GLY A 61 5.44 -0.38 5.99
CA GLY A 61 4.47 0.11 6.97
C GLY A 61 4.73 -0.47 8.38
N SER A 62 5.01 -1.78 8.47
CA SER A 62 5.36 -2.43 9.74
C SER A 62 6.67 -1.89 10.33
N ARG A 63 7.72 -1.73 9.52
CA ARG A 63 9.01 -1.17 9.97
C ARG A 63 8.87 0.26 10.45
N CYS A 64 8.09 1.08 9.75
CA CYS A 64 7.80 2.45 10.16
C CYS A 64 7.05 2.50 11.49
N ARG A 65 6.06 1.61 11.72
CA ARG A 65 5.36 1.49 12.99
C ARG A 65 6.31 1.14 14.13
N VAL A 66 7.15 0.12 13.96
CA VAL A 66 8.09 -0.33 14.99
C VAL A 66 9.13 0.75 15.31
N ALA A 67 9.61 1.48 14.30
CA ALA A 67 10.49 2.63 14.51
C ALA A 67 9.78 3.75 15.29
N LEU A 68 8.51 4.03 14.98
CA LEU A 68 7.74 5.04 15.70
C LEU A 68 7.47 4.65 17.17
N GLU A 69 7.19 3.38 17.44
CA GLU A 69 7.10 2.84 18.81
C GLU A 69 8.44 2.93 19.56
N HIS A 70 9.57 2.74 18.86
CA HIS A 70 10.90 2.93 19.43
C HIS A 70 11.12 4.38 19.85
N TYR A 71 10.80 5.34 18.98
CA TYR A 71 10.88 6.76 19.32
C TYR A 71 9.93 7.14 20.46
N GLY A 72 8.71 6.59 20.49
CA GLY A 72 7.79 6.77 21.62
C GLY A 72 8.40 6.30 22.94
N ARG A 73 9.07 5.14 22.96
CA ARG A 73 9.74 4.64 24.17
C ARG A 73 10.90 5.53 24.61
N ILE A 74 11.76 5.96 23.69
CA ILE A 74 12.85 6.89 24.03
C ILE A 74 12.29 8.22 24.53
N ALA A 75 11.24 8.73 23.88
CA ALA A 75 10.59 9.97 24.27
C ALA A 75 10.04 9.91 25.70
N ALA A 76 9.38 8.82 26.08
CA ALA A 76 8.92 8.59 27.45
C ALA A 76 10.08 8.47 28.45
N GLN A 77 11.19 7.81 28.08
CA GLN A 77 12.39 7.74 28.93
C GLN A 77 13.02 9.12 29.18
N LEU A 78 13.00 9.98 28.16
CA LEU A 78 13.51 11.35 28.21
C LEU A 78 12.48 12.37 28.73
N ARG A 79 11.27 11.91 29.07
CA ARG A 79 10.12 12.73 29.47
C ARG A 79 9.86 13.89 28.53
N LEU A 80 9.88 13.62 27.23
CA LEU A 80 9.69 14.64 26.21
C LEU A 80 8.28 15.28 26.26
N GLU A 81 7.31 14.60 26.86
CA GLU A 81 5.98 15.11 27.15
C GLU A 81 5.96 16.27 28.18
N GLU A 82 7.00 16.38 29.01
CA GLU A 82 7.18 17.48 29.98
C GLU A 82 8.04 18.61 29.41
N ALA A 83 8.67 18.40 28.24
CA ALA A 83 9.60 19.35 27.65
C ALA A 83 8.88 20.50 26.93
N GLU A 84 9.45 21.70 27.02
CA GLU A 84 8.98 22.82 26.21
C GLU A 84 9.07 22.51 24.70
N PRO A 85 8.17 23.04 23.86
CA PRO A 85 8.13 22.73 22.42
C PRO A 85 9.47 22.92 21.67
N ALA A 86 10.26 23.94 22.05
CA ALA A 86 11.57 24.18 21.46
C ALA A 86 12.58 23.07 21.81
N THR A 87 12.59 22.64 23.07
CA THR A 87 13.43 21.54 23.57
C THR A 87 13.00 20.21 22.97
N LEU A 88 11.69 19.95 22.87
CA LEU A 88 11.13 18.78 22.21
C LEU A 88 11.61 18.67 20.76
N ARG A 89 11.52 19.77 20.00
CA ARG A 89 12.00 19.83 18.60
C ARG A 89 13.47 19.47 18.49
N LEU A 90 14.31 20.08 19.33
CA LEU A 90 15.74 19.83 19.31
C LEU A 90 16.03 18.37 19.68
N ARG A 91 15.51 17.87 20.81
CA ARG A 91 15.75 16.51 21.28
C ARG A 91 15.26 15.45 20.29
N TRP A 92 14.11 15.66 19.66
CA TRP A 92 13.58 14.70 18.68
C TRP A 92 14.51 14.52 17.48
N GLN A 93 15.04 15.63 16.95
CA GLN A 93 15.95 15.59 15.79
C GLN A 93 17.24 14.83 16.06
N TYR A 94 17.65 14.76 17.33
CA TYR A 94 18.87 14.08 17.77
C TYR A 94 18.60 12.73 18.46
N LEU A 95 17.40 12.16 18.34
CA LEU A 95 17.17 10.80 18.82
C LEU A 95 17.98 9.80 17.99
N ASP A 96 18.50 8.79 18.67
CA ASP A 96 19.23 7.70 18.01
C ASP A 96 18.33 7.03 16.97
N PRO A 97 18.83 6.78 15.74
CA PRO A 97 18.07 6.10 14.71
C PRO A 97 17.52 4.77 15.17
N ALA A 98 16.24 4.53 14.89
CA ALA A 98 15.62 3.25 15.18
C ALA A 98 16.33 2.10 14.43
N PRO A 99 16.44 0.89 15.01
CA PRO A 99 17.09 -0.26 14.37
C PRO A 99 16.52 -0.62 12.98
N GLN A 100 15.29 -0.19 12.70
CA GLN A 100 14.59 -0.42 11.44
C GLN A 100 15.04 0.52 10.31
N GLY A 101 15.93 1.48 10.60
CA GLY A 101 16.57 2.36 9.62
C GLY A 101 15.83 3.68 9.33
N PHE A 102 14.67 3.92 9.95
CA PHE A 102 13.96 5.19 9.82
C PHE A 102 14.52 6.24 10.76
N LEU A 103 14.91 7.40 10.24
CA LEU A 103 15.40 8.53 11.02
C LEU A 103 14.24 9.31 11.68
N PRO A 104 14.48 10.05 12.79
CA PRO A 104 13.44 10.86 13.42
C PRO A 104 12.81 11.89 12.49
N ALA A 105 13.60 12.40 11.52
CA ALA A 105 13.16 13.35 10.50
C ALA A 105 12.11 12.79 9.52
N HIS A 106 11.92 11.47 9.49
CA HIS A 106 10.85 10.84 8.71
C HIS A 106 9.45 11.12 9.32
N TYR A 107 9.37 11.58 10.56
CA TYR A 107 8.12 11.80 11.26
C TYR A 107 7.85 13.30 11.47
N GLN A 108 6.65 13.72 11.11
CA GLN A 108 6.13 15.05 11.41
C GLN A 108 5.66 15.08 12.86
N ILE A 109 6.26 15.95 13.67
CA ILE A 109 5.89 16.11 15.07
C ILE A 109 4.79 17.16 15.22
N LEU A 110 3.78 16.85 16.01
CA LEU A 110 2.69 17.75 16.37
C LEU A 110 2.99 18.40 17.72
N PHE A 111 3.93 19.36 17.74
CA PHE A 111 4.49 19.94 18.99
C PHE A 111 3.45 20.36 20.03
N ASN A 112 2.36 21.00 19.60
CA ASN A 112 1.31 21.49 20.49
C ASN A 112 0.58 20.37 21.23
N ASN A 113 0.60 19.15 20.68
CA ASN A 113 -0.13 18.02 21.20
C ASN A 113 0.65 17.26 22.28
N TRP A 114 1.96 17.45 22.37
CA TRP A 114 2.83 16.81 23.36
C TRP A 114 2.59 17.31 24.78
N THR A 115 2.27 18.59 24.92
CA THR A 115 1.99 19.22 26.22
C THR A 115 0.49 19.34 26.51
N ALA A 116 -0.38 18.94 25.57
CA ALA A 116 -1.82 19.02 25.76
C ALA A 116 -2.28 18.14 26.94
N ALA A 117 -3.22 18.61 27.74
CA ALA A 117 -3.82 17.78 28.78
C ALA A 117 -4.64 16.64 28.12
N THR A 118 -4.31 15.40 28.47
CA THR A 118 -5.06 14.20 28.07
C THR A 118 -6.18 13.93 29.06
N GLN A 119 -7.40 13.74 28.56
CA GLN A 119 -8.43 13.04 29.33
C GLN A 119 -8.17 11.52 29.21
N ASP A 120 -8.48 10.73 30.25
CA ASP A 120 -8.03 9.32 30.34
C ASP A 120 -8.45 8.42 29.16
N ALA A 121 -9.46 8.80 28.38
CA ALA A 121 -9.92 8.06 27.20
C ALA A 121 -9.44 8.64 25.85
N GLU A 122 -8.90 9.86 25.82
CA GLU A 122 -8.59 10.58 24.58
C GLU A 122 -7.22 10.15 24.02
N ALA A 123 -7.21 9.76 22.74
CA ALA A 123 -5.97 9.45 22.02
C ALA A 123 -5.50 10.72 21.28
N ILE A 124 -4.45 11.34 21.80
CA ILE A 124 -3.88 12.57 21.22
C ILE A 124 -2.74 12.20 20.26
N PRO A 125 -2.77 12.61 18.98
CA PRO A 125 -1.70 12.34 18.04
C PRO A 125 -0.48 13.22 18.36
N LEU A 126 0.70 12.62 18.43
CA LEU A 126 1.96 13.27 18.80
C LEU A 126 2.95 13.39 17.64
N ALA A 127 3.02 12.35 16.81
CA ALA A 127 3.89 12.31 15.64
C ALA A 127 3.25 11.46 14.55
N VAL A 128 3.44 11.85 13.30
CA VAL A 128 2.82 11.24 12.13
C VAL A 128 3.92 10.86 11.14
N CYS A 129 3.80 9.69 10.53
CA CYS A 129 4.66 9.33 9.40
C CYS A 129 4.51 10.35 8.25
N SER A 130 5.61 10.93 7.79
CA SER A 130 5.56 11.97 6.74
C SER A 130 5.16 11.41 5.38
N GLU A 131 5.31 10.10 5.18
CA GLU A 131 4.92 9.40 3.95
C GLU A 131 3.75 8.45 4.22
N PRO A 132 2.74 8.41 3.32
CA PRO A 132 1.73 7.37 3.37
C PRO A 132 2.35 6.03 2.97
N HIS A 133 1.86 4.96 3.59
CA HIS A 133 2.18 3.60 3.19
C HIS A 133 0.96 2.91 2.60
N GLY A 134 1.19 1.96 1.70
CA GLY A 134 0.15 1.09 1.18
C GLY A 134 -0.03 -0.14 2.07
N THR A 135 -1.28 -0.54 2.25
CA THR A 135 -1.68 -1.86 2.78
C THR A 135 -2.55 -2.56 1.73
N LEU A 136 -2.89 -3.83 1.98
CA LEU A 136 -3.79 -4.58 1.09
C LEU A 136 -5.18 -3.93 0.97
N THR A 137 -5.62 -3.20 1.99
CA THR A 137 -6.99 -2.67 2.10
C THR A 137 -7.08 -1.16 1.88
N GLY A 138 -5.95 -0.46 1.74
CA GLY A 138 -5.93 0.99 1.55
C GLY A 138 -4.58 1.63 1.81
N THR A 139 -4.54 2.95 1.75
CA THR A 139 -3.39 3.78 2.11
C THR A 139 -3.62 4.47 3.45
N GLY A 140 -2.55 4.68 4.20
CA GLY A 140 -2.62 5.26 5.54
C GLY A 140 -1.25 5.59 6.08
N ARG A 141 -1.20 6.01 7.34
CA ARG A 141 0.02 6.44 8.03
C ARG A 141 0.11 5.83 9.40
N ASN A 142 1.34 5.58 9.84
CA ASN A 142 1.60 5.30 11.25
C ASN A 142 1.61 6.61 12.03
N VAL A 143 0.89 6.63 13.15
CA VAL A 143 0.76 7.79 14.02
C VAL A 143 1.05 7.36 15.45
N LEU A 144 1.92 8.10 16.13
CA LEU A 144 2.17 7.95 17.55
C LEU A 144 1.08 8.69 18.32
N PHE A 145 0.34 7.96 19.14
CA PHE A 145 -0.68 8.51 20.01
C PHE A 145 -0.21 8.47 21.47
N ARG A 146 -0.69 9.45 22.23
CA ARG A 146 -0.72 9.40 23.70
C ARG A 146 -2.13 9.15 24.17
N GLN A 147 -2.29 8.13 25.01
CA GLN A 147 -3.56 7.79 25.67
C GLN A 147 -3.28 7.60 27.16
N GLY A 148 -3.67 8.59 27.98
CA GLY A 148 -3.21 8.69 29.36
C GLY A 148 -1.68 8.74 29.43
N GLN A 149 -1.07 7.81 30.18
CA GLN A 149 0.39 7.69 30.30
C GLN A 149 1.05 6.80 29.24
N ARG A 150 0.28 6.20 28.31
CA ARG A 150 0.82 5.27 27.32
C ARG A 150 1.06 5.96 25.98
N LEU A 151 2.22 5.66 25.38
CA LEU A 151 2.57 6.04 24.01
C LEU A 151 2.48 4.80 23.11
N GLU A 152 1.70 4.87 22.04
CA GLU A 152 1.45 3.74 21.14
C GLU A 152 1.39 4.20 19.69
N ALA A 153 2.04 3.48 18.77
CA ALA A 153 1.91 3.75 17.35
C ALA A 153 0.74 2.94 16.75
N ARG A 154 -0.16 3.63 16.06
CA ARG A 154 -1.33 3.01 15.41
C ARG A 154 -1.38 3.41 13.94
N TRP A 155 -2.01 2.55 13.15
CA TRP A 155 -2.31 2.83 11.77
C TRP A 155 -3.56 3.73 11.68
N VAL A 156 -3.48 4.77 10.85
CA VAL A 156 -4.61 5.65 10.52
C VAL A 156 -4.77 5.65 9.01
N ASP A 157 -5.92 5.17 8.53
CA ASP A 157 -6.26 5.19 7.11
C ASP A 157 -6.38 6.64 6.60
N GLU A 158 -5.89 6.90 5.39
CA GLU A 158 -6.11 8.19 4.72
C GLU A 158 -7.53 8.24 4.14
N GLY A 159 -8.33 9.20 4.59
CA GLY A 159 -9.70 9.41 4.14
C GLY A 159 -10.25 10.77 4.59
N PRO A 160 -11.45 11.17 4.17
CA PRO A 160 -12.01 12.50 4.46
C PRO A 160 -12.19 12.82 5.96
N GLY A 161 -12.03 11.84 6.86
CA GLY A 161 -12.00 12.03 8.32
C GLY A 161 -10.61 11.96 8.97
N SER A 162 -9.56 11.61 8.22
CA SER A 162 -8.21 11.42 8.77
C SER A 162 -7.50 12.74 9.07
N GLU A 163 -7.84 13.83 8.38
CA GLU A 163 -7.26 15.16 8.66
C GLU A 163 -7.54 15.62 10.10
N LEU A 164 -8.74 15.36 10.63
CA LEU A 164 -9.09 15.65 12.03
C LEU A 164 -8.28 14.78 13.01
N ALA A 165 -8.00 13.52 12.66
CA ALA A 165 -7.19 12.63 13.48
C ALA A 165 -5.68 12.92 13.39
N LEU A 166 -5.21 13.50 12.28
CA LEU A 166 -3.79 13.78 11.99
C LEU A 166 -3.36 15.19 12.41
N HIS A 167 -4.31 16.13 12.55
CA HIS A 167 -4.05 17.49 13.03
C HIS A 167 -4.62 17.76 14.43
N GLY A 168 -5.11 16.72 15.11
CA GLY A 168 -6.21 16.78 16.07
C GLY A 168 -6.13 17.71 17.29
N ALA A 169 -7.33 17.86 17.88
CA ALA A 169 -7.73 18.39 19.18
C ALA A 169 -7.46 19.88 19.48
N ALA A 170 -6.31 20.45 19.09
CA ALA A 170 -6.02 21.85 19.39
C ALA A 170 -6.93 22.82 18.60
N ALA A 171 -7.25 22.48 17.34
CA ALA A 171 -8.12 23.29 16.50
C ALA A 171 -9.58 23.32 17.01
N GLU A 172 -10.11 22.19 17.49
CA GLU A 172 -11.46 22.15 18.08
C GLU A 172 -11.54 22.85 19.44
N ARG A 173 -10.50 22.74 20.28
CA ARG A 173 -10.47 23.46 21.57
C ARG A 173 -10.38 24.97 21.40
N SER A 174 -9.66 25.47 20.38
CA SER A 174 -9.63 26.90 20.07
C SER A 174 -10.98 27.41 19.53
N LEU A 175 -11.72 26.58 18.77
CA LEU A 175 -13.04 26.92 18.25
C LEU A 175 -14.16 26.84 19.31
N LEU A 176 -13.99 26.00 20.34
CA LEU A 176 -14.93 25.86 21.45
C LEU A 176 -14.67 26.83 22.60
N ALA A 177 -13.43 27.34 22.76
CA ALA A 177 -13.10 28.34 23.79
C ALA A 177 -13.48 29.78 23.40
N ASP A 178 -13.77 30.03 22.11
CA ASP A 178 -14.25 31.32 21.56
C ASP A 178 -15.79 31.39 21.46
N ARG A 179 -16.52 30.49 22.12
CA ARG A 179 -17.98 30.52 22.27
C ARG A 179 -18.38 30.63 23.74
#